data_AF-A0A2U9S9Q2-F1
#
_entry.id   AF-A0A2U9S9Q2-F1
#
_cell.length_a   1.000
_cell.length_b   1.000
_cell.length_c   1.000
_cell.angle_alpha   90.00
_cell.angle_beta   90.00
_cell.angle_gamma   90.00
#
_symmetry.space_group_name_H-M   'P 1'
#
loop_
_entity.id
_entity.type
_entity.pdbx_description
1 polymer ?
#
loop_
_entity_poly.entity_id
_entity_poly.type
_entity_poly.pdbx_seq_one_letter_code
_entity_poly.pdbx_strand_id
1 'polypeptide(L)'
;MIEMLTVRFPALFGGGGEADIWWSVAQLVGLCGMLGGMLWPFFRSRRAMLLVQLVPCLGFALHFALVGAPTAAALNGLAALQVLAALALGTWPASRLVYLLILPVIAAVMAATWTGLPSVFAAAGMALISLARYQTRVAVFRGTMLVALPCWFVHNFLVGSIPGMISDLTGMAVNAWMLLRDRTAPPPSSPMAPTS
;
A
#
# COMPACT_ATOMS: atom_id res chain seq x y z
N MET A 1 24.63 -8.43 -7.61
CA MET A 1 23.30 -8.87 -8.13
C MET A 1 23.17 -10.40 -8.11
N ILE A 2 24.19 -11.15 -8.55
CA ILE A 2 24.20 -12.62 -8.46
C ILE A 2 24.22 -13.10 -6.99
N GLU A 3 25.01 -12.47 -6.11
CA GLU A 3 25.05 -12.80 -4.66
C GLU A 3 23.69 -12.64 -3.94
N MET A 4 22.90 -11.65 -4.35
CA MET A 4 21.60 -11.36 -3.74
C MET A 4 20.54 -12.41 -4.12
N LEU A 5 20.70 -13.04 -5.29
CA LEU A 5 19.87 -14.14 -5.75
C LEU A 5 20.37 -15.50 -5.24
N THR A 6 21.69 -15.74 -5.15
CA THR A 6 22.23 -17.05 -4.75
C THR A 6 22.26 -17.27 -3.24
N VAL A 7 22.42 -16.23 -2.42
CA VAL A 7 22.49 -16.39 -0.95
C VAL A 7 21.09 -16.31 -0.31
N ARG A 8 20.15 -15.54 -0.87
CA ARG A 8 18.81 -15.38 -0.29
C ARG A 8 17.74 -16.35 -0.82
N PHE A 9 17.95 -17.00 -1.98
CA PHE A 9 17.03 -18.07 -2.43
C PHE A 9 16.99 -19.28 -1.50
N PRO A 10 18.12 -19.76 -0.94
CA PRO A 10 18.10 -20.84 0.06
C PRO A 10 17.52 -20.39 1.41
N ALA A 11 17.68 -19.12 1.78
CA ALA A 11 17.10 -18.55 3.01
C ALA A 11 15.56 -18.45 2.97
N LEU A 12 14.97 -18.42 1.76
CA LEU A 12 13.54 -18.60 1.54
C LEU A 12 13.03 -20.01 1.92
N PHE A 13 13.93 -20.99 2.05
CA PHE A 13 13.64 -22.39 2.38
C PHE A 13 14.32 -22.91 3.66
N GLY A 14 14.87 -22.02 4.50
CA GLY A 14 15.25 -22.31 5.89
C GLY A 14 16.57 -23.06 6.06
N GLY A 15 17.60 -22.33 6.52
CA GLY A 15 18.90 -22.87 6.91
C GLY A 15 19.13 -22.83 8.42
N GLY A 16 18.14 -23.16 9.25
CA GLY A 16 18.29 -23.45 10.69
C GLY A 16 19.03 -22.44 11.59
N GLY A 17 19.20 -21.18 11.19
CA GLY A 17 19.94 -20.16 11.96
C GLY A 17 19.05 -19.10 12.63
N GLU A 18 19.58 -18.35 13.60
CA GLU A 18 18.87 -17.22 14.24
C GLU A 18 18.37 -16.19 13.22
N ALA A 19 19.14 -15.94 12.16
CA ALA A 19 18.76 -15.06 11.06
C ALA A 19 17.48 -15.52 10.33
N ASP A 20 17.25 -16.83 10.22
CA ASP A 20 16.04 -17.39 9.61
C ASP A 20 14.81 -17.23 10.51
N ILE A 21 15.02 -17.26 11.83
CA ILE A 21 13.96 -17.01 12.82
C ILE A 21 13.52 -15.56 12.71
N TRP A 22 14.45 -14.60 12.70
CA TRP A 22 14.15 -13.17 12.55
C TRP A 22 13.44 -12.88 11.23
N TRP A 23 13.90 -13.51 10.15
CA TRP A 23 13.25 -13.44 8.85
C TRP A 23 11.81 -13.96 8.89
N SER A 24 11.59 -15.12 9.50
CA SER A 24 10.25 -15.73 9.65
C SER A 24 9.31 -14.86 10.48
N VAL A 25 9.81 -14.28 11.58
CA VAL A 25 9.06 -13.33 12.41
C VAL A 25 8.65 -12.11 11.60
N ALA A 26 9.56 -11.55 10.79
CA ALA A 26 9.24 -10.43 9.91
C ALA A 26 8.10 -10.81 8.94
N GLN A 27 8.16 -11.97 8.29
CA GLN A 27 7.11 -12.43 7.38
C GLN A 27 5.75 -12.61 8.08
N LEU A 28 5.73 -13.14 9.32
CA LEU A 28 4.51 -13.27 10.11
C LEU A 28 3.91 -11.91 10.47
N VAL A 29 4.72 -10.93 10.85
CA VAL A 29 4.26 -9.55 11.09
C VAL A 29 3.64 -8.96 9.83
N GLY A 30 4.29 -9.14 8.68
CA GLY A 30 3.76 -8.70 7.38
C GLY A 30 2.44 -9.39 7.03
N LEU A 31 2.31 -10.70 7.31
CA LEU A 31 1.10 -11.47 7.10
C LEU A 31 -0.05 -10.95 7.97
N CYS A 32 0.19 -10.69 9.25
CA CYS A 32 -0.80 -10.09 10.15
C CYS A 32 -1.26 -8.71 9.65
N GLY A 33 -0.33 -7.87 9.20
CA GLY A 33 -0.64 -6.58 8.59
C GLY A 33 -1.53 -6.71 7.34
N MET A 34 -1.18 -7.64 6.44
CA MET A 34 -1.94 -7.95 5.23
C MET A 34 -3.36 -8.43 5.55
N LEU A 35 -3.50 -9.43 6.43
CA LEU A 35 -4.81 -9.99 6.80
C LEU A 35 -5.69 -8.95 7.49
N GLY A 36 -5.11 -8.12 8.36
CA GLY A 36 -5.84 -7.00 8.97
C GLY A 36 -6.38 -6.02 7.92
N GLY A 37 -5.59 -5.73 6.87
CA GLY A 37 -6.03 -4.90 5.74
C GLY A 37 -7.17 -5.52 4.92
N MET A 38 -7.27 -6.85 4.86
CA MET A 38 -8.34 -7.55 4.15
C MET A 38 -9.70 -7.48 4.87
N LEU A 39 -9.73 -7.10 6.16
CA LEU A 39 -10.96 -6.96 6.93
C LEU A 39 -11.74 -5.68 6.63
N TRP A 40 -11.16 -4.75 5.86
CA TRP A 40 -11.77 -3.49 5.44
C TRP A 40 -13.25 -3.58 4.97
N PRO A 41 -13.67 -4.58 4.15
CA PRO A 41 -15.02 -4.62 3.58
C PRO A 41 -16.12 -4.84 4.63
N PHE A 42 -15.78 -5.35 5.81
CA PHE A 42 -16.74 -5.65 6.87
C PHE A 42 -17.15 -4.39 7.67
N PHE A 43 -16.44 -3.27 7.49
CA PHE A 43 -16.69 -2.05 8.23
C PHE A 43 -17.45 -1.03 7.38
N ARG A 44 -18.56 -0.51 7.92
CA ARG A 44 -19.46 0.42 7.20
C ARG A 44 -19.27 1.89 7.56
N SER A 45 -18.54 2.21 8.63
CA SER A 45 -18.30 3.59 9.04
C SER A 45 -16.93 4.09 8.57
N ARG A 46 -16.86 5.34 8.08
CA ARG A 46 -15.60 5.96 7.63
C ARG A 46 -14.49 5.87 8.69
N ARG A 47 -14.83 6.12 9.96
CA ARG A 47 -13.88 6.03 11.08
C ARG A 47 -13.35 4.61 11.25
N ALA A 48 -14.22 3.60 11.20
CA ALA A 48 -13.79 2.20 11.32
C ALA A 48 -12.92 1.77 10.13
N MET A 49 -13.25 2.18 8.91
CA MET A 49 -12.45 1.90 7.71
C MET A 49 -11.04 2.52 7.83
N LEU A 50 -10.92 3.73 8.37
CA LEU A 50 -9.63 4.39 8.63
C LEU A 50 -8.85 3.69 9.75
N LEU A 51 -9.50 3.27 10.84
CA LEU A 51 -8.84 2.53 11.92
C LEU A 51 -8.30 1.18 11.43
N VAL A 52 -9.07 0.46 10.60
CA VAL A 52 -8.63 -0.80 9.98
C VAL A 52 -7.46 -0.56 9.04
N GLN A 53 -7.44 0.56 8.32
CA GLN A 53 -6.33 0.95 7.45
C GLN A 53 -5.02 1.20 8.21
N LEU A 54 -5.06 1.53 9.51
CA LEU A 54 -3.84 1.65 10.31
C LEU A 54 -3.13 0.32 10.48
N VAL A 55 -3.86 -0.80 10.53
CA VAL A 55 -3.30 -2.13 10.74
C VAL A 55 -2.26 -2.50 9.67
N PRO A 56 -2.57 -2.46 8.35
CA PRO A 56 -1.57 -2.72 7.33
C PRO A 56 -0.47 -1.65 7.33
N CYS A 57 -0.77 -0.37 7.58
CA CYS A 57 0.27 0.67 7.59
C CYS A 57 1.32 0.41 8.69
N LEU A 58 0.88 0.13 9.92
CA LEU A 58 1.79 -0.15 11.04
C LEU A 58 2.44 -1.53 10.90
N GLY A 59 1.69 -2.54 10.46
CA GLY A 59 2.19 -3.89 10.23
C GLY A 59 3.29 -3.92 9.17
N PHE A 60 3.08 -3.27 8.02
CA PHE A 60 4.11 -3.17 6.99
C PHE A 60 5.25 -2.25 7.39
N ALA A 61 5.01 -1.17 8.14
CA ALA A 61 6.10 -0.35 8.67
C ALA A 61 7.05 -1.17 9.55
N LEU A 62 6.50 -1.96 10.48
CA LEU A 62 7.29 -2.84 11.33
C LEU A 62 7.96 -3.97 10.54
N HIS A 63 7.22 -4.62 9.64
CA HIS A 63 7.75 -5.66 8.74
C HIS A 63 8.98 -5.16 7.97
N PHE A 64 8.90 -4.00 7.31
CA PHE A 64 10.01 -3.45 6.54
C PHE A 64 11.16 -2.97 7.43
N ALA A 65 10.90 -2.53 8.65
CA ALA A 65 11.96 -2.24 9.61
C ALA A 65 12.75 -3.52 9.96
N LEU A 66 12.05 -4.64 10.20
CA LEU A 66 12.66 -5.94 10.49
C LEU A 66 13.40 -6.55 9.28
N VAL A 67 12.90 -6.34 8.07
CA VAL A 67 13.53 -6.78 6.82
C VAL A 67 14.79 -5.95 6.47
N GLY A 68 14.98 -4.79 7.09
CA GLY A 68 16.09 -3.87 6.79
C GLY A 68 15.81 -2.96 5.59
N ALA A 69 14.55 -2.63 5.33
CA ALA A 69 14.09 -1.72 4.27
C ALA A 69 13.58 -0.38 4.87
N PRO A 70 14.49 0.50 5.35
CA PRO A 70 14.11 1.68 6.14
C PRO A 70 13.26 2.69 5.36
N THR A 71 13.47 2.85 4.04
CA THR A 71 12.60 3.70 3.22
C THR A 71 11.16 3.24 3.24
N ALA A 72 10.92 1.95 3.00
CA ALA A 72 9.56 1.40 2.99
C ALA A 72 8.92 1.44 4.37
N ALA A 73 9.71 1.21 5.44
CA ALA A 73 9.25 1.36 6.81
C ALA A 73 8.77 2.79 7.11
N ALA A 74 9.60 3.78 6.78
CA ALA A 74 9.31 5.19 7.00
C ALA A 74 8.10 5.67 6.17
N LEU A 75 8.00 5.25 4.90
CA LEU A 75 6.86 5.59 4.05
C LEU A 75 5.55 4.97 4.56
N ASN A 76 5.56 3.72 5.04
CA ASN A 76 4.39 3.12 5.66
C ASN A 76 4.01 3.79 6.99
N GLY A 77 4.99 4.22 7.78
CA GLY A 77 4.76 5.07 8.95
C GLY A 77 4.13 6.42 8.58
N LEU A 78 4.59 7.05 7.50
CA LEU A 78 4.00 8.28 6.96
C LEU A 78 2.55 8.07 6.52
N ALA A 79 2.24 6.93 5.90
CA ALA A 79 0.86 6.56 5.56
C ALA A 79 -0.01 6.38 6.82
N ALA A 80 0.52 5.80 7.90
CA ALA A 80 -0.18 5.73 9.18
C ALA A 80 -0.47 7.13 9.74
N LEU A 81 0.49 8.06 9.69
CA LEU A 81 0.31 9.45 10.11
C LEU A 81 -0.77 10.16 9.28
N GLN A 82 -0.84 9.91 7.96
CA GLN A 82 -1.91 10.45 7.11
C GLN A 82 -3.29 9.94 7.55
N VAL A 83 -3.40 8.67 7.93
CA VAL A 83 -4.66 8.08 8.40
C VAL A 83 -5.06 8.68 9.74
N LEU A 84 -4.12 8.86 10.67
CA LEU A 84 -4.36 9.53 11.95
C LEU A 84 -4.79 11.00 11.75
N ALA A 85 -4.14 11.72 10.86
CA ALA A 85 -4.52 13.08 10.50
C ALA A 85 -5.94 13.11 9.89
N ALA A 86 -6.30 12.15 9.04
CA ALA A 86 -7.65 12.04 8.46
C ALA A 86 -8.74 11.66 9.49
N LEU A 87 -8.36 10.98 10.57
CA LEU A 87 -9.24 10.72 11.72
C LEU A 87 -9.45 11.99 12.56
N ALA A 88 -8.39 12.76 12.79
CA ALA A 88 -8.43 13.99 13.58
C ALA A 88 -9.14 15.16 12.87
N LEU A 89 -8.86 15.37 11.57
CA LEU A 89 -9.33 16.52 10.80
C LEU A 89 -10.70 16.32 10.12
N GLY A 90 -11.26 15.10 10.15
CA GLY A 90 -12.59 14.83 9.61
C GLY A 90 -12.69 14.97 8.08
N THR A 91 -13.71 15.68 7.59
CA THR A 91 -14.09 15.80 6.15
C THR A 91 -13.64 17.11 5.50
N TRP A 92 -12.62 17.76 6.04
CA TRP A 92 -12.16 19.06 5.53
C TRP A 92 -11.73 18.99 4.05
N PRO A 93 -12.30 19.82 3.14
CA PRO A 93 -12.02 19.76 1.70
C PRO A 93 -10.55 20.07 1.33
N ALA A 94 -9.87 20.86 2.17
CA ALA A 94 -8.46 21.23 2.04
C ALA A 94 -7.49 20.05 2.32
N SER A 95 -7.98 18.96 2.91
CA SER A 95 -7.17 17.75 3.22
C SER A 95 -6.57 17.09 1.98
N ARG A 96 -7.14 17.30 0.78
CA ARG A 96 -6.63 16.69 -0.45
C ARG A 96 -5.27 17.23 -0.88
N LEU A 97 -4.99 18.51 -0.58
CA LEU A 97 -3.70 19.11 -0.93
C LEU A 97 -2.54 18.48 -0.13
N VAL A 98 -2.84 17.92 1.05
CA VAL A 98 -1.87 17.17 1.86
C VAL A 98 -1.26 16.01 1.07
N TYR A 99 -2.01 15.36 0.17
CA TYR A 99 -1.49 14.28 -0.68
C TYR A 99 -0.52 14.76 -1.77
N LEU A 100 -0.52 16.04 -2.11
CA LEU A 100 0.49 16.63 -3.01
C LEU A 100 1.68 17.17 -2.22
N LEU A 101 1.42 17.82 -1.08
CA LEU A 101 2.46 18.34 -0.18
C LEU A 101 3.32 17.23 0.44
N ILE A 102 2.82 15.98 0.46
CA ILE A 102 3.60 14.83 0.93
C ILE A 102 4.68 14.40 -0.07
N LEU A 103 4.57 14.75 -1.36
CA LEU A 103 5.55 14.33 -2.38
C LEU A 103 7.00 14.75 -2.07
N PRO A 104 7.29 16.01 -1.69
CA PRO A 104 8.63 16.38 -1.26
C PRO A 104 9.06 15.65 0.02
N VAL A 105 8.13 15.34 0.93
CA VAL A 105 8.44 14.54 2.13
C VAL A 105 8.84 13.12 1.76
N ILE A 106 8.14 12.49 0.81
CA ILE A 106 8.50 11.15 0.28
C ILE A 106 9.91 11.18 -0.32
N ALA A 107 10.24 12.20 -1.11
CA ALA A 107 11.57 12.36 -1.69
C ALA A 107 12.66 12.56 -0.60
N ALA A 108 12.39 13.38 0.41
CA ALA A 108 13.30 13.60 1.53
C ALA A 108 13.50 12.33 2.36
N VAL A 109 12.44 11.57 2.64
CA VAL A 109 12.50 10.28 3.34
C VAL A 109 13.33 9.29 2.53
N MET A 110 13.11 9.18 1.22
CA MET A 110 13.90 8.32 0.34
C MET A 110 15.38 8.70 0.36
N ALA A 111 15.70 9.99 0.27
CA ALA A 111 17.09 10.47 0.31
C ALA A 111 17.75 10.16 1.66
N ALA A 112 17.04 10.36 2.78
CA ALA A 112 17.56 10.14 4.13
C ALA A 112 17.71 8.65 4.50
N THR A 113 16.93 7.77 3.88
CA THR A 113 16.88 6.33 4.19
C THR A 113 17.37 5.47 3.03
N TRP A 114 18.16 6.05 2.12
CA TRP A 114 18.55 5.43 0.87
C TRP A 114 19.28 4.10 1.08
N THR A 115 18.74 3.02 0.50
CA THR A 115 19.39 1.69 0.47
C THR A 115 19.51 1.12 -0.94
N GLY A 116 19.35 1.97 -1.96
CA GLY A 116 19.49 1.62 -3.37
C GLY A 116 18.15 1.50 -4.11
N LEU A 117 18.12 0.64 -5.11
CA LEU A 117 16.98 0.51 -6.03
C LEU A 117 15.62 0.21 -5.33
N PRO A 118 15.54 -0.61 -4.26
CA PRO A 118 14.27 -0.81 -3.55
C PRO A 118 13.67 0.48 -3.00
N SER A 119 14.49 1.46 -2.57
CA SER A 119 14.02 2.76 -2.07
C SER A 119 13.29 3.56 -3.14
N VAL A 120 13.77 3.51 -4.39
CA VAL A 120 13.14 4.20 -5.54
C VAL A 120 11.74 3.65 -5.79
N PHE A 121 11.61 2.32 -5.84
CA PHE A 121 10.33 1.67 -6.09
C PHE A 121 9.32 1.91 -4.97
N ALA A 122 9.76 1.87 -3.71
CA ALA A 122 8.90 2.22 -2.57
C ALA A 122 8.43 3.68 -2.62
N ALA A 123 9.34 4.62 -2.91
CA ALA A 123 9.01 6.04 -3.02
C ALA A 123 8.07 6.32 -4.19
N ALA A 124 8.34 5.74 -5.36
CA ALA A 124 7.48 5.86 -6.54
C ALA A 124 6.08 5.29 -6.29
N GLY A 125 6.00 4.09 -5.71
CA GLY A 125 4.73 3.47 -5.32
C GLY A 125 3.93 4.34 -4.34
N MET A 126 4.58 4.89 -3.31
CA MET A 126 3.92 5.78 -2.34
C MET A 126 3.48 7.11 -2.96
N ALA A 127 4.29 7.68 -3.85
CA ALA A 127 3.94 8.91 -4.57
C ALA A 127 2.71 8.69 -5.47
N LEU A 128 2.67 7.57 -6.20
CA LEU A 128 1.53 7.21 -7.04
C LEU A 128 0.27 6.92 -6.22
N ILE A 129 0.38 6.26 -5.06
CA ILE A 129 -0.75 6.08 -4.12
C ILE A 129 -1.28 7.44 -3.63
N SER A 130 -0.38 8.37 -3.30
CA SER A 130 -0.76 9.72 -2.87
C SER A 130 -1.45 10.48 -4.00
N LEU A 131 -0.93 10.39 -5.23
CA LEU A 131 -1.56 10.97 -6.42
C LEU A 131 -2.92 10.33 -6.71
N ALA A 132 -3.07 9.02 -6.52
CA ALA A 132 -4.34 8.32 -6.68
C ALA A 132 -5.37 8.88 -5.69
N ARG A 133 -5.01 8.99 -4.40
CA ARG A 133 -5.88 9.54 -3.33
C ARG A 133 -6.30 11.00 -3.56
N TYR A 134 -5.50 11.76 -4.32
CA TYR A 134 -5.87 13.12 -4.74
C TYR A 134 -7.01 13.14 -5.78
N GLN A 135 -7.15 12.08 -6.59
CA GLN A 135 -8.15 12.03 -7.66
C GLN A 135 -9.59 11.94 -7.12
N THR A 136 -10.51 12.70 -7.72
CA THR A 136 -11.95 12.63 -7.41
C THR A 136 -12.68 11.55 -8.22
N ARG A 137 -12.18 11.24 -9.42
CA ARG A 137 -12.78 10.24 -10.31
C ARG A 137 -12.30 8.85 -9.93
N VAL A 138 -13.23 7.98 -9.53
CA VAL A 138 -12.95 6.59 -9.13
C VAL A 138 -12.18 5.82 -10.20
N ALA A 139 -12.53 6.00 -11.48
CA ALA A 139 -11.81 5.34 -12.58
C ALA A 139 -10.33 5.76 -12.67
N VAL A 140 -10.03 7.04 -12.46
CA VAL A 140 -8.64 7.55 -12.48
C VAL A 140 -7.89 7.06 -11.24
N PHE A 141 -8.52 7.11 -10.06
CA PHE A 141 -7.97 6.53 -8.84
C PHE A 141 -7.53 5.07 -9.06
N ARG A 142 -8.44 4.24 -9.59
CA ARG A 142 -8.16 2.81 -9.84
C ARG A 142 -7.07 2.63 -10.89
N GLY A 143 -7.10 3.41 -11.97
CA GLY A 143 -6.06 3.38 -13.00
C GLY A 143 -4.68 3.72 -12.45
N THR A 144 -4.57 4.76 -11.61
CA THR A 144 -3.31 5.12 -10.94
C THR A 144 -2.85 4.04 -9.96
N MET A 145 -3.78 3.42 -9.21
CA MET A 145 -3.44 2.28 -8.34
C MET A 145 -2.87 1.09 -9.11
N LEU A 146 -3.37 0.81 -10.32
CA LEU A 146 -2.82 -0.25 -11.17
C LEU A 146 -1.39 0.03 -11.67
N VAL A 147 -0.91 1.27 -11.60
CA VAL A 147 0.49 1.63 -11.86
C VAL A 147 1.31 1.67 -10.56
N ALA A 148 0.70 2.10 -9.46
CA ALA A 148 1.36 2.18 -8.16
C ALA A 148 1.72 0.80 -7.58
N LEU A 149 0.81 -0.17 -7.71
CA LEU A 149 0.95 -1.50 -7.11
C LEU A 149 2.09 -2.32 -7.75
N PRO A 150 2.33 -2.29 -9.08
CA PRO A 150 3.54 -2.85 -9.66
C PRO A 150 4.85 -2.28 -9.08
N CYS A 151 4.91 -0.98 -8.78
CA CYS A 151 6.09 -0.40 -8.13
C CYS A 151 6.31 -0.99 -6.73
N TRP A 152 5.24 -1.12 -5.94
CA TRP A 152 5.30 -1.79 -4.64
C TRP A 152 5.66 -3.27 -4.76
N PHE A 153 5.13 -3.96 -5.77
CA PHE A 153 5.44 -5.37 -6.01
C PHE A 153 6.92 -5.58 -6.32
N VAL A 154 7.50 -4.74 -7.19
CA VAL A 154 8.93 -4.80 -7.49
C VAL A 154 9.77 -4.49 -6.25
N HIS A 155 9.38 -3.50 -5.44
CA HIS A 155 10.02 -3.27 -4.14
C HIS A 155 9.97 -4.53 -3.25
N ASN A 156 8.78 -5.10 -3.07
CA ASN A 156 8.53 -6.27 -2.23
C ASN A 156 9.30 -7.49 -2.71
N PHE A 157 9.40 -7.69 -4.02
CA PHE A 157 10.22 -8.73 -4.62
C PHE A 157 11.71 -8.54 -4.30
N LEU A 158 12.24 -7.32 -4.47
CA LEU A 158 13.65 -7.02 -4.21
C LEU A 158 14.04 -7.17 -2.74
N VAL A 159 13.13 -6.88 -1.80
CA VAL A 159 13.39 -7.02 -0.36
C VAL A 159 13.00 -8.41 0.19
N GLY A 160 12.34 -9.26 -0.61
CA GLY A 160 11.90 -10.60 -0.22
C GLY A 160 10.62 -10.63 0.64
N SER A 161 9.74 -9.64 0.52
CA SER A 161 8.47 -9.59 1.26
C SER A 161 7.37 -10.40 0.56
N ILE A 162 7.16 -11.65 0.97
CA ILE A 162 6.05 -12.48 0.49
C ILE A 162 4.68 -11.86 0.79
N PRO A 163 4.36 -11.42 2.03
CA PRO A 163 3.05 -10.84 2.31
C PRO A 163 2.83 -9.53 1.57
N GLY A 164 3.88 -8.75 1.32
CA GLY A 164 3.82 -7.55 0.48
C GLY A 164 3.43 -7.89 -0.96
N MET A 165 4.09 -8.90 -1.55
CA MET A 165 3.77 -9.36 -2.92
C MET A 165 2.33 -9.85 -3.06
N ILE A 166 1.83 -10.63 -2.09
CA ILE A 166 0.45 -11.13 -2.09
C ILE A 166 -0.55 -9.97 -1.95
N SER A 167 -0.25 -9.01 -1.07
CA SER A 167 -1.03 -7.79 -0.87
C SER A 167 -1.16 -6.99 -2.19
N ASP A 168 -0.04 -6.78 -2.88
CA ASP A 168 -0.04 -6.02 -4.14
C ASP A 168 -0.80 -6.75 -5.26
N LEU A 169 -0.60 -8.06 -5.40
CA LEU A 169 -1.34 -8.88 -6.36
C LEU A 169 -2.85 -8.82 -6.12
N THR A 170 -3.25 -8.95 -4.86
CA THR A 170 -4.67 -8.82 -4.46
C THR A 170 -5.20 -7.43 -4.81
N GLY A 171 -4.44 -6.39 -4.47
CA GLY A 171 -4.80 -5.01 -4.81
C GLY A 171 -4.96 -4.79 -6.31
N MET A 172 -4.06 -5.35 -7.13
CA MET A 172 -4.11 -5.23 -8.58
C MET A 172 -5.36 -5.94 -9.13
N ALA A 173 -5.62 -7.17 -8.68
CA ALA A 173 -6.79 -7.94 -9.09
C ALA A 173 -8.10 -7.22 -8.73
N VAL A 174 -8.21 -6.69 -7.51
CA VAL A 174 -9.40 -5.96 -7.04
C VAL A 174 -9.60 -4.67 -7.84
N ASN A 175 -8.55 -3.87 -8.04
CA ASN A 175 -8.66 -2.62 -8.79
C ASN A 175 -9.01 -2.86 -10.26
N ALA A 176 -8.44 -3.89 -10.89
CA ALA A 176 -8.77 -4.29 -12.25
C ALA A 176 -10.22 -4.78 -12.36
N TRP A 177 -10.64 -5.70 -11.48
CA TRP A 177 -12.00 -6.25 -11.47
C TRP A 177 -13.05 -5.17 -11.30
N MET A 178 -12.86 -4.25 -10.34
CA MET A 178 -13.81 -3.15 -10.13
C MET A 178 -13.86 -2.19 -11.32
N LEU A 179 -12.73 -1.90 -11.96
CA LEU A 179 -12.71 -1.05 -13.16
C LEU A 179 -13.42 -1.72 -14.35
N LEU A 180 -13.30 -3.03 -14.51
CA LEU A 180 -14.02 -3.79 -15.55
C LEU A 180 -15.52 -3.83 -15.27
N ARG A 181 -15.93 -4.08 -14.02
CA ARG A 181 -17.33 -4.11 -13.61
C ARG A 181 -18.04 -2.78 -13.84
N ASP A 182 -17.39 -1.67 -13.49
CA ASP A 182 -17.95 -0.33 -13.65
C ASP A 182 -18.13 0.06 -15.13
N ARG A 183 -17.36 -0.54 -16.05
CA ARG A 183 -17.51 -0.35 -17.51
C ARG A 183 -18.66 -1.15 -18.12
N THR A 184 -19.03 -2.28 -17.51
CA THR A 184 -20.09 -3.17 -18.00
C THR A 184 -21.45 -2.89 -17.39
N ALA A 185 -21.55 -1.97 -16.43
CA ALA A 185 -22.81 -1.61 -15.79
C ALA A 185 -23.73 -0.87 -16.79
N PRO A 186 -25.01 -1.27 -16.93
CA PRO A 186 -25.97 -0.54 -17.76
C PRO A 186 -26.13 0.91 -17.31
N PRO A 187 -26.39 1.86 -18.23
CA PRO A 187 -26.68 3.24 -17.85
C PRO A 187 -27.90 3.29 -16.92
N PRO A 188 -27.92 4.19 -15.93
CA PRO A 188 -29.06 4.32 -15.03
C PRO A 188 -30.33 4.62 -15.82
N SER A 189 -31.41 3.89 -15.52
CA SER A 189 -32.74 4.15 -16.07
C SER A 189 -33.14 5.58 -15.73
N SER A 190 -33.43 6.39 -16.75
CA SER A 190 -33.90 7.77 -16.57
C SER A 190 -35.15 7.77 -15.68
N PRO A 191 -35.29 8.71 -14.72
CA PRO A 191 -36.50 8.79 -13.91
C PRO A 191 -37.70 9.02 -14.84
N MET A 192 -38.70 8.13 -14.77
CA MET A 192 -39.97 8.33 -15.44
C MET A 192 -40.54 9.69 -15.02
N ALA A 193 -40.79 10.56 -15.99
CA ALA A 193 -41.49 11.82 -15.76
C ALA A 193 -42.83 11.53 -15.08
N PRO A 194 -43.22 12.30 -14.05
CA PRO A 194 -44.52 12.13 -13.43
C PRO A 194 -45.61 12.36 -14.48
N THR A 195 -46.44 11.35 -14.70
CA THR A 195 -47.66 11.47 -15.51
C THR A 195 -48.61 12.41 -14.77
N SER A 196 -48.83 13.59 -15.33
CA SER A 196 -49.87 14.54 -14.95
C SER A 196 -51.26 14.02 -15.22
#